data_AF-A0A0B3VG27-F1
#
_entry.id   AF-A0A0B3VG27-F1
#
_cell.length_a   1.000
_cell.length_b   1.000
_cell.length_c   1.000
_cell.angle_alpha   90.00
_cell.angle_beta   90.00
_cell.angle_gamma   90.00
#
_symmetry.space_group_name_H-M   'P 1'
#
loop_
_entity.id
_entity.type
_entity.pdbx_description
1 polymer ?
#
loop_
_entity_poly.entity_id
_entity_poly.type
_entity_poly.pdbx_seq_one_letter_code
_entity_poly.pdbx_strand_id
1 'polypeptide(L)'
;MFCKNCGFKYDKENKFCPKCGAKSDMNNKEDEKIIIFNPDNKSNHEEYYRNGKTGNRIYDEFANLKPYYQLEFTKIKDSDETYKGKFNFFPFLFSWIWMFTKKMYVGAVVYIIVVGVLTNYIHGIFSLLFGILMGFRANYMYYNYYNKGTYKLW
;
A
#
# COMPACT_ATOMS: atom_id res chain seq x y z
N MET A 1 21.42 20.76 13.87
CA MET A 1 19.99 21.16 13.85
C MET A 1 19.62 21.74 15.21
N PHE A 2 18.46 22.40 15.35
CA PHE A 2 17.95 22.86 16.64
C PHE A 2 16.87 21.90 17.16
N CYS A 3 16.88 21.59 18.45
CA CYS A 3 15.83 20.79 19.09
C CYS A 3 14.53 21.61 19.16
N LYS A 4 13.42 21.08 18.62
CA LYS A 4 12.12 21.75 18.70
C LYS A 4 11.55 21.85 20.12
N ASN A 5 12.00 20.99 21.04
CA ASN A 5 11.51 20.98 22.42
C ASN A 5 12.27 21.95 23.32
N CYS A 6 13.59 22.08 23.16
CA CYS A 6 14.43 22.87 24.08
C CYS A 6 15.35 23.90 23.42
N GLY A 7 15.32 24.04 22.09
CA GLY A 7 16.12 25.00 21.33
C GLY A 7 17.62 24.69 21.23
N PHE A 8 18.09 23.59 21.84
CA PHE A 8 19.52 23.25 21.84
C PHE A 8 20.02 22.91 20.43
N LYS A 9 21.19 23.44 20.05
CA LYS A 9 21.86 23.13 18.78
C LYS A 9 22.72 21.88 18.95
N TYR A 10 22.46 20.86 18.13
CA TYR A 10 23.21 19.60 18.17
C TYR A 10 23.41 19.01 16.76
N ASP A 11 24.39 18.11 16.63
CA ASP A 11 24.76 17.52 15.36
C ASP A 11 23.73 16.54 14.83
N LYS A 12 23.68 16.45 13.49
CA LYS A 12 22.77 15.60 12.70
C LYS A 12 23.01 14.09 12.87
N GLU A 13 23.98 13.68 13.65
CA GLU A 13 24.25 12.24 13.88
C GLU A 13 23.56 11.74 15.16
N ASN A 14 23.11 12.65 16.03
CA ASN A 14 22.50 12.27 17.29
C ASN A 14 21.01 11.95 17.10
N LYS A 15 20.63 10.67 17.34
CA LYS A 15 19.24 10.19 17.28
C LYS A 15 18.32 10.88 18.31
N PHE A 16 18.89 11.41 19.39
CA PHE A 16 18.18 12.12 20.46
C PHE A 16 18.92 13.42 20.79
N CYS A 17 18.18 14.44 21.23
CA CYS A 17 18.76 15.68 21.72
C CYS A 17 19.56 15.39 23.00
N PRO A 18 20.88 15.67 23.04
CA PRO A 18 21.72 15.37 24.19
C PRO A 18 21.38 16.21 25.43
N LYS A 19 20.64 17.32 25.28
CA LYS A 19 20.26 18.20 26.39
C LYS A 19 18.96 17.80 27.09
N CYS A 20 17.94 17.39 26.34
CA CYS A 20 16.60 17.14 26.89
C CYS A 20 16.05 15.74 26.61
N GLY A 21 16.80 14.89 25.90
CA GLY A 21 16.38 13.53 25.54
C GLY A 21 15.29 13.46 24.46
N ALA A 22 14.79 14.60 23.96
CA ALA A 22 13.77 14.60 22.91
C ALA A 22 14.31 13.93 21.64
N LYS A 23 13.55 13.01 21.08
CA LYS A 23 13.93 12.29 19.84
C LYS A 23 14.14 13.30 18.71
N SER A 24 15.24 13.15 17.98
CA SER A 24 15.49 13.97 16.81
C SER A 24 14.48 13.61 15.71
N ASP A 25 13.87 14.60 15.08
CA ASP A 25 12.94 14.42 13.95
C ASP A 25 13.66 13.94 12.66
N MET A 26 14.84 13.32 12.77
CA MET A 26 15.61 12.86 11.61
C MET A 26 15.02 11.63 10.92
N ASN A 27 13.94 11.06 11.45
CA ASN A 27 13.27 9.91 10.86
C ASN A 27 11.90 10.20 10.22
N ASN A 28 11.50 11.47 10.02
CA ASN A 28 10.28 11.76 9.25
C ASN A 28 10.51 11.86 7.73
N LYS A 29 11.61 11.29 7.21
CA LYS A 29 11.76 11.04 5.76
C LYS A 29 11.03 9.78 5.28
N GLU A 30 10.60 8.91 6.18
CA GLU A 30 10.02 7.61 5.80
C GLU A 30 8.65 7.71 5.12
N ASP A 31 7.93 8.82 5.32
CA ASP A 31 6.58 9.02 4.80
C ASP A 31 6.45 10.27 3.91
N GLU A 32 7.55 10.94 3.56
CA GLU A 32 7.50 12.06 2.62
C GLU A 32 7.18 11.52 1.22
N LYS A 33 5.97 11.82 0.74
CA LYS A 33 5.48 11.43 -0.57
C LYS A 33 6.20 12.27 -1.63
N ILE A 34 7.15 11.68 -2.33
CA ILE A 34 7.88 12.31 -3.43
C ILE A 34 7.05 12.14 -4.70
N ILE A 35 6.76 13.25 -5.38
CA ILE A 35 6.18 13.28 -6.73
C ILE A 35 7.35 13.40 -7.70
N ILE A 36 7.54 12.40 -8.56
CA ILE A 36 8.51 12.45 -9.64
C ILE A 36 7.75 12.70 -10.93
N PHE A 37 8.21 13.68 -11.71
CA PHE A 37 7.68 13.97 -13.04
C PHE A 37 8.60 13.31 -14.08
N ASN A 38 8.01 12.64 -15.07
CA ASN A 38 8.78 12.11 -16.19
C ASN A 38 9.20 13.27 -17.13
N PRO A 39 10.49 13.59 -17.28
CA PRO A 39 10.95 14.70 -18.11
C PRO A 39 10.82 14.43 -19.62
N ASP A 40 10.68 13.17 -20.03
CA ASP A 40 10.73 12.76 -21.45
C ASP A 40 9.34 12.71 -22.11
N ASN A 41 8.26 12.82 -21.34
CA ASN A 41 6.89 12.66 -21.83
C ASN A 41 6.17 14.02 -21.93
N LYS A 42 6.45 14.77 -23.01
CA LYS A 42 5.94 16.14 -23.25
C LYS A 42 4.41 16.29 -23.39
N SER A 43 3.64 15.21 -23.45
CA SER A 43 2.19 15.28 -23.74
C SER A 43 1.26 14.77 -22.64
N ASN A 44 1.76 14.03 -21.64
CA ASN A 44 0.94 13.57 -20.52
C ASN A 44 1.76 13.64 -19.23
N HIS A 45 1.36 14.51 -18.30
CA HIS A 45 1.94 14.58 -16.96
C HIS A 45 1.64 13.30 -16.18
N GLU A 46 2.49 12.28 -16.32
CA GLU A 46 2.44 11.08 -15.49
C GLU A 46 3.13 11.39 -14.16
N GLU A 47 2.33 11.46 -13.09
CA GLU A 47 2.83 11.63 -11.73
C GLU A 47 3.16 10.28 -11.08
N TYR A 48 4.42 10.14 -10.68
CA TYR A 48 4.92 8.96 -9.98
C TYR A 48 5.04 9.26 -8.49
N TYR A 49 4.40 8.46 -7.66
CA TYR A 49 4.44 8.63 -6.20
C TYR A 49 5.42 7.63 -5.55
N ARG A 50 6.34 8.15 -4.73
CA ARG A 50 7.36 7.39 -4.00
C ARG A 50 7.45 7.83 -2.54
N ASN A 51 8.03 7.00 -1.68
CA ASN A 51 8.38 7.34 -0.31
C ASN A 51 9.70 6.65 0.09
N GLY A 52 10.19 6.91 1.31
CA GLY A 52 11.44 6.32 1.81
C GLY A 52 11.45 4.78 1.94
N LYS A 53 10.31 4.12 1.71
CA LYS A 53 10.13 2.66 1.77
C LYS A 53 9.97 2.01 0.38
N THR A 54 9.91 2.80 -0.69
CA THR A 54 9.89 2.32 -2.09
C THR A 54 11.28 2.48 -2.71
N GLY A 55 11.70 1.56 -3.57
CA GLY A 55 12.93 1.73 -4.34
C GLY A 55 12.84 2.91 -5.31
N ASN A 56 14.00 3.35 -5.81
CA ASN A 56 14.09 4.44 -6.79
C ASN A 56 13.63 4.02 -8.20
N ARG A 57 13.15 2.78 -8.38
CA ARG A 57 12.71 2.26 -9.67
C ARG A 57 11.37 2.91 -10.08
N ILE A 58 11.30 3.31 -11.34
CA ILE A 58 10.10 3.87 -11.96
C ILE A 58 9.40 2.74 -12.73
N TYR A 59 8.08 2.69 -12.61
CA TYR A 59 7.24 1.67 -13.23
C TYR A 59 6.06 2.36 -13.93
N ASP A 60 6.22 2.63 -15.23
CA ASP A 60 5.25 3.36 -16.07
C ASP A 60 3.89 2.67 -16.12
N GLU A 61 3.90 1.35 -16.08
CA GLU A 61 2.69 0.52 -15.98
C GLU A 61 1.81 0.86 -14.77
N PHE A 62 2.36 1.46 -13.70
CA PHE A 62 1.60 1.87 -12.52
C PHE A 62 1.18 3.34 -12.54
N ALA A 63 1.60 4.15 -13.51
CA ALA A 63 1.37 5.59 -13.53
C ALA A 63 -0.12 5.96 -13.41
N ASN A 64 -0.99 5.16 -14.03
CA ASN A 64 -2.45 5.38 -14.02
C ASN A 64 -3.15 4.94 -12.72
N LEU A 65 -2.42 4.35 -11.76
CA LEU A 65 -2.97 3.94 -10.48
C LEU A 65 -3.03 5.11 -9.50
N LYS A 66 -3.97 5.04 -8.55
CA LYS A 66 -4.00 5.99 -7.42
C LYS A 66 -2.68 5.92 -6.63
N PRO A 67 -2.23 7.03 -6.03
CA PRO A 67 -0.96 7.09 -5.30
C PRO A 67 -0.73 5.95 -4.31
N TYR A 68 -1.78 5.56 -3.56
CA TYR A 68 -1.73 4.44 -2.64
C TYR A 68 -1.31 3.13 -3.33
N TYR A 69 -1.92 2.79 -4.46
CA TYR A 69 -1.62 1.56 -5.18
C TYR A 69 -0.29 1.64 -5.92
N GLN A 70 0.12 2.82 -6.41
CA GLN A 70 1.47 3.00 -6.95
C GLN A 70 2.55 2.63 -5.93
N LEU A 71 2.42 3.13 -4.68
CA LEU A 71 3.37 2.84 -3.61
C LEU A 71 3.38 1.35 -3.25
N GLU A 72 2.20 0.75 -3.05
CA GLU A 72 2.11 -0.65 -2.65
C GLU A 72 2.57 -1.60 -3.77
N PHE A 73 2.22 -1.33 -5.04
CA PHE A 73 2.62 -2.17 -6.17
C PHE A 73 4.12 -2.07 -6.46
N THR A 74 4.69 -0.87 -6.29
CA THR A 74 6.14 -0.67 -6.37
C THR A 74 6.86 -1.53 -5.31
N LYS A 75 6.40 -1.53 -4.05
CA LYS A 75 7.00 -2.39 -3.01
C LYS A 75 6.87 -3.88 -3.32
N ILE A 76 5.70 -4.32 -3.78
CA ILE A 76 5.47 -5.72 -4.16
C ILE A 76 6.45 -6.11 -5.26
N LYS A 77 6.57 -5.29 -6.32
CA LYS A 77 7.46 -5.54 -7.46
C LYS A 77 8.94 -5.48 -7.08
N ASP A 78 9.35 -4.48 -6.30
CA ASP A 78 10.75 -4.34 -5.83
C ASP A 78 11.20 -5.49 -4.94
N SER A 79 10.27 -6.15 -4.26
CA SER A 79 10.53 -7.28 -3.36
C SER A 79 10.48 -8.65 -4.06
N ASP A 80 10.36 -8.70 -5.38
CA ASP A 80 10.09 -9.92 -6.15
C ASP A 80 8.90 -10.70 -5.58
N GLU A 81 7.82 -9.97 -5.26
CA GLU A 81 6.58 -10.50 -4.69
C GLU A 81 6.72 -11.15 -3.30
N THR A 82 7.84 -11.03 -2.60
CA THR A 82 7.95 -11.51 -1.21
C THR A 82 7.08 -10.67 -0.25
N TYR A 83 6.95 -9.36 -0.52
CA TYR A 83 5.98 -8.48 0.12
C TYR A 83 4.62 -8.56 -0.58
N LYS A 84 3.54 -8.70 0.19
CA LYS A 84 2.16 -8.91 -0.32
C LYS A 84 1.23 -7.70 -0.08
N GLY A 85 1.82 -6.54 0.22
CA GLY A 85 1.08 -5.32 0.51
C GLY A 85 0.76 -5.13 1.99
N LYS A 86 0.46 -3.89 2.35
CA LYS A 86 -0.04 -3.51 3.67
C LYS A 86 -1.47 -3.99 3.86
N PHE A 87 -1.89 -4.17 5.12
CA PHE A 87 -3.29 -4.38 5.45
C PHE A 87 -4.18 -3.27 4.88
N ASN A 88 -5.21 -3.66 4.13
CA ASN A 88 -6.16 -2.78 3.49
C ASN A 88 -7.52 -2.89 4.17
N PHE A 89 -7.92 -1.83 4.88
CA PHE A 89 -9.17 -1.80 5.66
C PHE A 89 -10.42 -1.85 4.78
N PHE A 90 -10.36 -1.33 3.55
CA PHE A 90 -11.55 -1.27 2.70
C PHE A 90 -12.04 -2.66 2.25
N PRO A 91 -11.21 -3.54 1.67
CA PRO A 91 -11.60 -4.92 1.40
C PRO A 91 -11.83 -5.74 2.67
N PHE A 92 -11.19 -5.42 3.80
CA PHE A 92 -11.50 -6.08 5.07
C PHE A 92 -12.98 -5.93 5.44
N LEU A 93 -13.55 -4.72 5.34
CA LEU A 93 -14.95 -4.46 5.67
C LEU A 93 -15.91 -4.71 4.49
N PHE A 94 -15.47 -4.41 3.27
CA PHE A 94 -16.31 -4.36 2.07
C PHE A 94 -15.63 -5.01 0.86
N SER A 95 -15.19 -6.27 1.01
CA SER A 95 -14.43 -7.02 -0.02
C SER A 95 -15.01 -6.97 -1.43
N TRP A 96 -16.26 -7.39 -1.60
CA TRP A 96 -16.90 -7.46 -2.92
C TRP A 96 -17.08 -6.09 -3.56
N ILE A 97 -17.50 -5.08 -2.77
CA ILE A 97 -17.61 -3.69 -3.23
C ILE A 97 -16.24 -3.18 -3.66
N TRP A 98 -15.21 -3.38 -2.84
CA TRP A 98 -13.85 -2.99 -3.18
C TRP A 98 -13.39 -3.63 -4.49
N MET A 99 -13.64 -4.93 -4.70
CA MET A 99 -13.30 -5.63 -5.96
C MET A 99 -13.99 -4.99 -7.17
N PHE A 100 -15.27 -4.62 -7.06
CA PHE A 100 -15.98 -3.89 -8.12
C PHE A 100 -15.28 -2.57 -8.47
N THR A 101 -14.80 -1.81 -7.48
CA THR A 101 -14.05 -0.57 -7.74
C THR A 101 -12.70 -0.77 -8.44
N LYS A 102 -12.20 -2.00 -8.49
CA LYS A 102 -10.95 -2.40 -9.16
C LYS A 102 -11.17 -3.15 -10.47
N LYS A 103 -12.42 -3.20 -10.94
CA LYS A 103 -12.84 -3.97 -12.13
C LYS A 103 -12.60 -5.47 -11.97
N MET A 104 -12.49 -5.97 -10.74
CA MET A 104 -12.26 -7.38 -10.41
C MET A 104 -13.57 -8.16 -10.35
N TYR A 105 -14.37 -8.10 -11.42
CA TYR A 105 -15.77 -8.54 -11.42
C TYR A 105 -15.93 -10.04 -11.15
N VAL A 106 -15.11 -10.89 -11.79
CA VAL A 106 -15.14 -12.34 -11.58
C VAL A 106 -14.82 -12.67 -10.11
N GLY A 107 -13.78 -12.05 -9.56
CA GLY A 107 -13.43 -12.19 -8.14
C GLY A 107 -14.56 -11.76 -7.20
N ALA A 108 -15.26 -10.67 -7.53
CA ALA A 108 -16.37 -10.17 -6.72
C ALA A 108 -17.56 -11.15 -6.70
N VAL A 109 -17.91 -11.72 -7.85
CA VAL A 109 -18.98 -12.73 -7.96
C VAL A 109 -18.60 -14.00 -7.19
N VAL A 110 -17.38 -14.50 -7.37
CA VAL A 110 -16.88 -15.67 -6.62
C VAL A 110 -16.91 -15.40 -5.11
N TYR A 111 -16.48 -14.22 -4.67
CA TYR A 111 -16.55 -13.84 -3.26
C TYR A 111 -17.98 -13.90 -2.72
N ILE A 112 -18.95 -13.31 -3.44
CA ILE A 112 -20.36 -13.27 -3.01
C ILE A 112 -20.93 -14.68 -2.90
N ILE A 113 -20.63 -15.55 -3.86
CA ILE A 113 -21.10 -16.94 -3.84
C ILE A 113 -20.45 -17.70 -2.68
N VAL A 114 -19.12 -17.68 -2.56
CA VAL A 114 -18.41 -18.44 -1.53
C VAL A 114 -18.79 -17.97 -0.13
N VAL A 115 -18.70 -16.66 0.13
CA VAL A 115 -19.02 -16.11 1.45
C VAL A 115 -20.52 -16.23 1.71
N GLY A 116 -21.38 -15.87 0.75
CA GLY A 116 -22.84 -15.92 0.92
C GLY A 116 -23.39 -17.34 1.16
N VAL A 117 -22.86 -18.34 0.45
CA VAL A 117 -23.23 -19.75 0.70
C VAL A 117 -22.70 -20.20 2.05
N LEU A 118 -21.41 -20.00 2.35
CA LEU A 118 -20.78 -20.49 3.58
C LEU A 118 -21.28 -19.76 4.84
N THR A 119 -21.73 -18.50 4.74
CA THR A 119 -22.32 -17.79 5.88
C THR A 119 -23.56 -18.46 6.45
N ASN A 120 -24.32 -19.16 5.61
CA ASN A 120 -25.50 -19.90 6.05
C ASN A 120 -25.14 -21.15 6.87
N TYR A 121 -23.88 -21.63 6.77
CA TYR A 121 -23.43 -22.86 7.42
C TYR A 121 -22.44 -22.63 8.57
N ILE A 122 -21.57 -21.62 8.48
CA ILE A 122 -20.40 -21.45 9.38
C ILE A 122 -20.50 -20.19 10.27
N HIS A 123 -21.67 -19.53 10.29
CA HIS A 123 -21.95 -18.33 11.09
C HIS A 123 -20.95 -17.15 10.84
N GLY A 124 -21.11 -16.04 11.56
CA GLY A 124 -20.38 -14.78 11.32
C GLY A 124 -18.86 -14.82 11.54
N ILE A 125 -18.34 -15.81 12.29
CA ILE A 125 -16.89 -15.95 12.53
C ILE A 125 -16.15 -16.24 11.22
N PHE A 126 -16.73 -17.04 10.33
CA PHE A 126 -16.14 -17.33 9.03
C PHE A 126 -15.97 -16.05 8.20
N SER A 127 -17.01 -15.20 8.14
CA SER A 127 -16.93 -13.91 7.45
C SER A 127 -15.86 -13.00 8.01
N LEU A 128 -15.69 -12.99 9.33
CA LEU A 128 -14.64 -12.18 9.97
C LEU A 128 -13.24 -12.68 9.58
N LEU A 129 -12.99 -13.99 9.67
CA LEU A 129 -11.70 -14.57 9.28
C LEU A 129 -11.39 -14.32 7.80
N PHE A 130 -12.39 -14.48 6.94
CA PHE A 130 -12.25 -14.23 5.51
C PHE A 130 -12.02 -12.75 5.22
N GLY A 131 -12.70 -11.85 5.92
CA GLY A 131 -12.45 -10.41 5.87
C GLY A 131 -11.01 -10.07 6.26
N ILE A 132 -10.49 -10.64 7.36
CA ILE A 132 -9.10 -10.41 7.79
C ILE A 132 -8.11 -10.88 6.70
N LEU A 133 -8.33 -12.06 6.12
CA LEU A 133 -7.53 -12.57 5.01
C LEU A 133 -7.55 -11.59 3.83
N MET A 134 -8.73 -11.09 3.46
CA MET A 134 -8.87 -10.09 2.41
C MET A 134 -8.17 -8.78 2.75
N GLY A 135 -8.20 -8.34 4.00
CA GLY A 135 -7.45 -7.18 4.45
C GLY A 135 -5.95 -7.33 4.21
N PHE A 136 -5.35 -8.49 4.48
CA PHE A 136 -3.93 -8.73 4.24
C PHE A 136 -3.58 -8.96 2.76
N ARG A 137 -4.48 -9.58 1.98
CA ARG A 137 -4.13 -10.09 0.64
C ARG A 137 -4.72 -9.31 -0.52
N ALA A 138 -5.68 -8.43 -0.29
CA ALA A 138 -6.34 -7.69 -1.35
C ALA A 138 -5.37 -6.85 -2.20
N ASN A 139 -4.37 -6.21 -1.60
CA ASN A 139 -3.40 -5.42 -2.37
C ASN A 139 -2.60 -6.29 -3.36
N TYR A 140 -2.11 -7.44 -2.90
CA TYR A 140 -1.41 -8.40 -3.76
C TYR A 140 -2.34 -9.08 -4.78
N MET A 141 -3.58 -9.36 -4.41
CA MET A 141 -4.58 -9.88 -5.34
C MET A 141 -4.89 -8.87 -6.45
N TYR A 142 -5.01 -7.59 -6.11
CA TYR A 142 -5.19 -6.53 -7.11
C TYR A 142 -3.95 -6.34 -7.98
N TYR A 143 -2.75 -6.43 -7.39
CA TYR A 143 -1.49 -6.41 -8.15
C TYR A 143 -1.44 -7.52 -9.21
N ASN A 144 -1.75 -8.77 -8.83
CA ASN A 144 -1.76 -9.89 -9.77
C ASN A 144 -2.85 -9.76 -10.83
N TYR A 145 -4.02 -9.22 -10.47
CA TYR A 145 -5.08 -8.97 -11.43
C TYR A 145 -4.66 -7.90 -12.45
N TYR A 146 -4.08 -6.80 -11.96
CA TYR A 146 -3.64 -5.70 -12.79
C TYR A 146 -2.51 -6.09 -13.76
N ASN A 147 -1.52 -6.87 -13.30
CA ASN A 147 -0.35 -7.23 -14.10
C ASN A 147 -0.53 -8.50 -14.94
N LYS A 148 -1.26 -9.49 -14.41
CA LYS A 148 -1.30 -10.86 -14.95
C LYS A 148 -2.72 -11.34 -15.27
N GLY A 149 -3.75 -10.57 -14.93
CA GLY A 149 -5.14 -10.99 -15.06
C GLY A 149 -5.54 -12.13 -14.12
N THR A 150 -4.77 -12.40 -13.05
CA THR A 150 -5.02 -13.53 -12.12
C THR A 150 -5.35 -13.07 -10.70
N TYR A 151 -6.07 -13.89 -9.93
CA TYR A 151 -6.55 -13.56 -8.58
C TYR A 151 -5.72 -14.19 -7.46
N LYS A 152 -4.39 -14.27 -7.63
CA LYS A 152 -3.51 -14.95 -6.66
C LYS A 152 -3.54 -14.27 -5.29
N LEU A 153 -3.73 -15.07 -4.24
CA LEU A 153 -3.62 -14.66 -2.83
C LEU A 153 -2.21 -14.89 -2.25
N TRP A 154 -1.40 -15.72 -2.92
CA TRP A 154 -0.07 -16.17 -2.49
C TRP A 154 0.96 -16.00 -3.60
#